data_AF-A0A7X9A6A1-F1
#
_entry.id   AF-A0A7X9A6A1-F1
#
_cell.length_a   1.000
_cell.length_b   1.000
_cell.length_c   1.000
_cell.angle_alpha   90.00
_cell.angle_beta   90.00
_cell.angle_gamma   90.00
#
_symmetry.space_group_name_H-M   'P 1'
#
loop_
_entity.id
_entity.type
_entity.pdbx_description
1 polymer ?
#
loop_
_entity_poly.entity_id
_entity_poly.type
_entity_poly.pdbx_seq_one_letter_code
_entity_poly.pdbx_strand_id
1 'polypeptide(L)'
;ARLCKQAAGESSMLSFGARHVHPAVAPVMERAAIIGGADGASCILGAKLFGKEPAGTAPHALILIVGDTVEAALAYHQVIPSGELRLILVDTFKDEAEESLRVAQALGKNLDGIRLDTPSERGGVTPDLIKEVRQRLDKAGFSHVKIFVSGGLDPDRIKLLKEAGADAFGVGSYISGAAPIDMTMDIKEVRGVPIAKRGRIPGILDNPKLEKVK
;
A
#
# COMPACT_ATOMS: atom_id res chain seq x y z
N ALA A 1 -3.53 -8.70 2.40
CA ALA A 1 -4.43 -7.54 2.19
C ALA A 1 -5.44 -7.40 3.32
N ARG A 2 -6.38 -8.34 3.53
CA ARG A 2 -7.44 -8.22 4.56
C ARG A 2 -6.94 -7.84 5.95
N LEU A 3 -5.91 -8.53 6.45
CA LEU A 3 -5.32 -8.23 7.76
C LEU A 3 -4.73 -6.80 7.80
N CYS A 4 -4.06 -6.37 6.74
CA CYS A 4 -3.52 -5.02 6.61
C CYS A 4 -4.64 -3.97 6.57
N LYS A 5 -5.72 -4.20 5.83
CA LYS A 5 -6.85 -3.26 5.79
C LYS A 5 -7.55 -3.17 7.13
N GLN A 6 -7.74 -4.29 7.83
CA GLN A 6 -8.28 -4.28 9.19
C GLN A 6 -7.40 -3.48 10.17
N ALA A 7 -6.08 -3.59 10.04
CA ALA A 7 -5.13 -2.78 10.80
C ALA A 7 -5.20 -1.28 10.44
N ALA A 8 -5.33 -0.97 9.15
CA ALA A 8 -5.45 0.40 8.65
C ALA A 8 -6.80 1.05 9.02
N GLY A 9 -7.87 0.26 9.15
CA GLY A 9 -9.24 0.76 9.34
C GLY A 9 -9.64 1.71 8.21
N GLU A 10 -10.10 2.90 8.56
CA GLU A 10 -10.48 3.95 7.60
C GLU A 10 -9.30 4.58 6.85
N SER A 11 -8.06 4.39 7.31
CA SER A 11 -6.88 4.89 6.61
C SER A 11 -6.76 4.22 5.24
N SER A 12 -6.34 5.00 4.24
CA SER A 12 -6.11 4.49 2.88
C SER A 12 -4.93 3.51 2.89
N MET A 13 -5.10 2.38 2.21
CA MET A 13 -4.09 1.34 2.06
C MET A 13 -3.97 0.95 0.58
N LEU A 14 -2.80 1.20 -0.01
CA LEU A 14 -2.48 0.84 -1.40
C LEU A 14 -1.64 -0.43 -1.46
N SER A 15 -1.86 -1.26 -2.48
CA SER A 15 -1.00 -2.40 -2.79
C SER A 15 0.15 -1.98 -3.70
N PHE A 16 1.38 -2.13 -3.21
CA PHE A 16 2.64 -1.84 -3.93
C PHE A 16 3.46 -3.12 -4.18
N GLY A 17 2.77 -4.26 -4.29
CA GLY A 17 3.38 -5.58 -4.26
C GLY A 17 3.90 -6.08 -5.61
N ALA A 18 3.50 -5.46 -6.72
CA ALA A 18 3.76 -5.95 -8.08
C ALA A 18 5.23 -6.29 -8.36
N ARG A 19 6.16 -5.50 -7.79
CA ARG A 19 7.62 -5.67 -7.99
C ARG A 19 8.24 -6.92 -7.36
N HIS A 20 7.52 -7.60 -6.46
CA HIS A 20 8.04 -8.75 -5.72
C HIS A 20 7.66 -10.11 -6.34
N VAL A 21 6.87 -10.10 -7.42
CA VAL A 21 6.38 -11.31 -8.09
C VAL A 21 6.69 -11.23 -9.58
N HIS A 22 6.59 -12.37 -10.26
CA HIS A 22 6.76 -12.40 -11.71
C HIS A 22 5.72 -11.47 -12.38
N PRO A 23 6.10 -10.61 -13.35
CA PRO A 23 5.20 -9.61 -13.92
C PRO A 23 3.94 -10.22 -14.56
N ALA A 24 4.01 -11.47 -15.05
CA ALA A 24 2.86 -12.19 -15.59
C ALA A 24 1.73 -12.42 -14.56
N VAL A 25 2.04 -12.44 -13.26
CA VAL A 25 1.05 -12.67 -12.19
C VAL A 25 0.77 -11.42 -11.35
N ALA A 26 1.57 -10.36 -11.49
CA ALA A 26 1.41 -9.11 -10.75
C ALA A 26 0.00 -8.49 -10.85
N PRO A 27 -0.66 -8.44 -12.03
CA PRO A 27 -2.02 -7.89 -12.14
C PRO A 27 -3.05 -8.72 -11.35
N VAL A 28 -2.93 -10.04 -11.38
CA VAL A 28 -3.83 -10.95 -10.66
C VAL A 28 -3.62 -10.83 -9.15
N MET A 29 -2.36 -10.72 -8.72
CA MET A 29 -2.00 -10.53 -7.31
C MET A 29 -2.57 -9.21 -6.76
N GLU A 30 -2.42 -8.10 -7.46
CA GLU A 30 -2.95 -6.82 -6.97
C GLU A 30 -4.48 -6.73 -7.09
N ARG A 31 -5.09 -7.39 -8.08
CA ARG A 31 -6.55 -7.59 -8.10
C ARG A 31 -7.01 -8.34 -6.85
N ALA A 32 -6.33 -9.42 -6.47
CA ALA A 32 -6.62 -10.15 -5.24
C ALA A 32 -6.39 -9.28 -3.98
N ALA A 33 -5.39 -8.39 -4.01
CA ALA A 33 -5.17 -7.44 -2.93
C ALA A 33 -6.33 -6.45 -2.76
N ILE A 34 -6.88 -5.93 -3.87
CA ILE A 34 -8.07 -5.04 -3.86
C ILE A 34 -9.29 -5.78 -3.32
N ILE A 35 -9.56 -7.01 -3.80
CA ILE A 35 -10.64 -7.86 -3.25
C ILE A 35 -10.44 -8.09 -1.74
N GLY A 36 -9.19 -8.26 -1.32
CA GLY A 36 -8.82 -8.37 0.08
C GLY A 36 -8.93 -7.08 0.88
N GLY A 37 -9.34 -5.96 0.29
CA GLY A 37 -9.59 -4.69 0.99
C GLY A 37 -8.57 -3.58 0.72
N ALA A 38 -7.62 -3.75 -0.21
CA ALA A 38 -6.78 -2.63 -0.64
C ALA A 38 -7.63 -1.57 -1.35
N ASP A 39 -7.41 -0.29 -1.02
CA ASP A 39 -8.16 0.82 -1.61
C ASP A 39 -7.73 1.09 -3.06
N GLY A 40 -6.48 0.77 -3.40
CA GLY A 40 -5.92 0.89 -4.75
C GLY A 40 -4.69 0.01 -4.97
N ALA A 41 -4.14 0.09 -6.17
CA ALA A 41 -3.06 -0.75 -6.67
C ALA A 41 -2.06 0.05 -7.51
N SER A 42 -0.78 -0.32 -7.47
CA SER A 42 0.28 0.35 -8.26
C SER A 42 0.40 -0.18 -9.70
N CYS A 43 0.05 -1.43 -9.92
CA CYS A 43 0.08 -2.07 -11.23
C CYS A 43 -1.08 -1.57 -12.07
N ILE A 44 -0.76 -0.96 -13.22
CA ILE A 44 -1.73 -0.47 -14.20
C ILE A 44 -2.77 -1.53 -14.54
N LEU A 45 -2.32 -2.74 -14.92
CA LEU A 45 -3.24 -3.80 -15.29
C LEU A 45 -3.99 -4.37 -14.08
N GLY A 46 -3.37 -4.40 -12.89
CA GLY A 46 -4.03 -4.83 -11.66
C GLY A 46 -5.20 -3.93 -11.26
N ALA A 47 -4.99 -2.61 -11.30
CA ALA A 47 -6.03 -1.62 -11.06
C ALA A 47 -7.14 -1.70 -12.12
N LYS A 48 -6.76 -1.79 -13.41
CA LYS A 48 -7.70 -1.89 -14.53
C LYS A 48 -8.59 -3.13 -14.48
N LEU A 49 -8.06 -4.28 -14.05
CA LEU A 49 -8.85 -5.51 -13.86
C LEU A 49 -9.96 -5.38 -12.80
N PHE A 50 -9.89 -4.34 -11.97
CA PHE A 50 -10.91 -4.00 -10.97
C PHE A 50 -11.66 -2.70 -11.30
N GLY A 51 -11.47 -2.13 -12.51
CA GLY A 51 -12.11 -0.89 -12.92
C GLY A 51 -11.68 0.34 -12.12
N LYS A 52 -10.45 0.33 -11.58
CA LYS A 52 -9.86 1.47 -10.85
C LYS A 52 -8.68 2.07 -11.63
N GLU A 53 -8.40 3.33 -11.36
CA GLU A 53 -7.14 3.96 -11.78
C GLU A 53 -5.97 3.47 -10.92
N PRO A 54 -4.77 3.27 -11.51
CA PRO A 54 -3.57 2.94 -10.75
C PRO A 54 -3.14 4.13 -9.89
N ALA A 55 -2.56 3.84 -8.73
CA ALA A 55 -2.08 4.84 -7.79
C ALA A 55 -0.57 4.72 -7.57
N GLY A 56 0.12 5.86 -7.53
CA GLY A 56 1.56 5.93 -7.30
C GLY A 56 1.98 7.29 -6.76
N THR A 57 3.25 7.39 -6.38
CA THR A 57 3.86 8.64 -5.90
C THR A 57 5.11 8.95 -6.71
N ALA A 58 5.66 10.16 -6.55
CA ALA A 58 7.01 10.45 -7.03
C ALA A 58 8.01 9.40 -6.49
N PRO A 59 8.86 8.79 -7.32
CA PRO A 59 9.89 7.84 -6.88
C PRO A 59 11.18 8.56 -6.49
N HIS A 60 12.02 7.93 -5.65
CA HIS A 60 13.36 8.45 -5.33
C HIS A 60 14.19 8.78 -6.58
N ALA A 61 14.04 8.00 -7.67
CA ALA A 61 14.75 8.25 -8.93
C ALA A 61 14.55 9.67 -9.48
N LEU A 62 13.35 10.25 -9.33
CA LEU A 62 13.10 11.64 -9.72
C LEU A 62 13.97 12.60 -8.91
N ILE A 63 13.94 12.47 -7.58
CA ILE A 63 14.68 13.34 -6.66
C ILE A 63 16.20 13.20 -6.88
N LEU A 64 16.68 11.98 -7.13
CA LEU A 64 18.09 11.70 -7.42
C LEU A 64 18.55 12.32 -8.74
N ILE A 65 17.73 12.28 -9.79
CA ILE A 65 18.07 12.86 -11.10
C ILE A 65 18.11 14.40 -11.01
N VAL A 66 17.17 14.99 -10.27
CA VAL A 66 17.12 16.45 -10.09
C VAL A 66 18.21 16.95 -9.14
N GLY A 67 18.53 16.18 -8.10
CA GLY A 67 19.59 16.49 -7.13
C GLY A 67 19.12 17.25 -5.89
N ASP A 68 17.85 17.66 -5.82
CA ASP A 68 17.23 18.26 -4.64
C ASP A 68 15.73 17.93 -4.56
N THR A 69 15.23 17.66 -3.35
CA THR A 69 13.82 17.26 -3.14
C THR A 69 12.85 18.40 -3.40
N VAL A 70 13.20 19.65 -3.05
CA VAL A 70 12.31 20.80 -3.26
C VAL A 70 12.21 21.13 -4.73
N GLU A 71 13.33 21.15 -5.45
CA GLU A 71 13.33 21.35 -6.90
C GLU A 71 12.53 20.25 -7.61
N ALA A 72 12.72 18.99 -7.20
CA ALA A 72 11.94 17.87 -7.73
C ALA A 72 10.44 18.00 -7.44
N ALA A 73 10.07 18.45 -6.23
CA ALA A 73 8.68 18.65 -5.84
C ALA A 73 8.00 19.78 -6.64
N LEU A 74 8.72 20.87 -6.89
CA LEU A 74 8.25 21.98 -7.73
C LEU A 74 8.08 21.55 -9.18
N ALA A 75 9.05 20.83 -9.74
CA ALA A 75 8.95 20.27 -11.09
C ALA A 75 7.80 19.26 -11.21
N TYR A 76 7.63 18.38 -10.22
CA TYR A 76 6.51 17.43 -10.15
C TYR A 76 5.16 18.17 -10.13
N HIS A 77 5.03 19.22 -9.30
CA HIS A 77 3.82 20.02 -9.22
C HIS A 77 3.43 20.67 -10.57
N GLN A 78 4.41 21.12 -11.36
CA GLN A 78 4.19 21.77 -12.66
C GLN A 78 3.70 20.82 -13.75
N VAL A 79 4.17 19.56 -13.75
CA VAL A 79 3.89 18.61 -14.84
C VAL A 79 2.68 17.73 -14.56
N ILE A 80 2.42 17.43 -13.30
CA ILE A 80 1.34 16.52 -12.90
C ILE A 80 -0.02 17.23 -13.00
N PRO A 81 -1.06 16.59 -13.57
CA PRO A 81 -2.38 17.20 -13.71
C PRO A 81 -2.96 17.75 -12.41
N SER A 82 -3.80 18.78 -12.53
CA SER A 82 -4.59 19.27 -11.39
C SER A 82 -5.57 18.18 -10.93
N GLY A 83 -5.68 17.98 -9.61
CA GLY A 83 -6.50 16.91 -9.01
C GLY A 83 -5.73 15.65 -8.60
N GLU A 84 -4.54 15.44 -9.15
CA GLU A 84 -3.63 14.38 -8.68
C GLU A 84 -2.88 14.80 -7.42
N LEU A 85 -2.62 13.83 -6.54
CA LEU A 85 -1.98 14.10 -5.25
C LEU A 85 -0.51 14.51 -5.43
N ARG A 86 -0.12 15.61 -4.77
CA ARG A 86 1.28 15.99 -4.55
C ARG A 86 1.76 15.29 -3.29
N LEU A 87 2.13 14.02 -3.48
CA LEU A 87 2.70 13.16 -2.44
C LEU A 87 4.20 12.97 -2.71
N ILE A 88 5.04 13.61 -1.89
CA ILE A 88 6.48 13.75 -2.13
C ILE A 88 7.29 12.90 -1.13
N LEU A 89 8.28 12.15 -1.61
CA LEU A 89 9.25 11.43 -0.76
C LEU A 89 10.20 12.42 -0.09
N VAL A 90 10.46 12.25 1.21
CA VAL A 90 11.26 13.20 2.02
C VAL A 90 12.50 12.56 2.66
N ASP A 91 12.75 11.28 2.37
CA ASP A 91 13.82 10.46 2.94
C ASP A 91 14.97 10.18 1.95
N THR A 92 15.13 11.01 0.91
CA THR A 92 16.17 10.81 -0.12
C THR A 92 17.54 11.35 0.30
N PHE A 93 17.62 12.59 0.77
CA PHE A 93 18.89 13.27 1.04
C PHE A 93 19.06 13.70 2.50
N LYS A 94 18.03 14.37 3.04
CA LYS A 94 18.08 14.95 4.39
C LYS A 94 17.29 14.11 5.38
N ASP A 95 17.39 14.51 6.65
CA ASP A 95 16.48 14.06 7.70
C ASP A 95 15.04 14.38 7.32
N GLU A 96 14.14 13.42 7.49
CA GLU A 96 12.77 13.49 7.02
C GLU A 96 12.00 14.65 7.66
N ALA A 97 12.32 15.02 8.90
CA ALA A 97 11.66 16.11 9.61
C ALA A 97 12.13 17.48 9.10
N GLU A 98 13.40 17.61 8.70
CA GLU A 98 13.91 18.80 8.00
C GLU A 98 13.33 18.89 6.59
N GLU A 99 13.40 17.81 5.82
CA GLU A 99 13.02 17.79 4.41
C GLU A 99 11.51 18.00 4.23
N SER A 100 10.69 17.45 5.12
CA SER A 100 9.24 17.69 5.14
C SER A 100 8.90 19.17 5.27
N LEU A 101 9.61 19.91 6.12
CA LEU A 101 9.40 21.35 6.27
C LEU A 101 9.82 22.11 5.00
N ARG A 102 10.95 21.74 4.39
CA ARG A 102 11.43 22.38 3.16
C ARG A 102 10.42 22.22 2.03
N VAL A 103 9.90 21.01 1.81
CA VAL A 103 8.90 20.73 0.77
C VAL A 103 7.57 21.43 1.09
N ALA A 104 7.13 21.42 2.36
CA ALA A 104 5.91 22.09 2.78
C ALA A 104 5.98 23.61 2.59
N GLN A 105 7.12 24.24 2.88
CA GLN A 105 7.32 25.67 2.65
C GLN A 105 7.28 26.03 1.16
N ALA A 106 7.84 25.18 0.30
CA ALA A 106 7.90 25.44 -1.14
C ALA A 106 6.55 25.25 -1.85
N LEU A 107 5.79 24.22 -1.49
CA LEU A 107 4.51 23.90 -2.13
C LEU A 107 3.29 24.49 -1.39
N GLY A 108 3.42 24.80 -0.11
CA GLY A 108 2.37 25.38 0.71
C GLY A 108 1.08 24.55 0.70
N LYS A 109 -0.03 25.20 0.34
CA LYS A 109 -1.35 24.55 0.23
C LYS A 109 -1.45 23.50 -0.88
N ASN A 110 -0.48 23.48 -1.82
CA ASN A 110 -0.47 22.53 -2.92
C ASN A 110 0.21 21.21 -2.55
N LEU A 111 0.76 21.08 -1.34
CA LEU A 111 1.28 19.81 -0.82
C LEU A 111 0.16 19.03 -0.15
N ASP A 112 -0.25 17.92 -0.74
CA ASP A 112 -1.27 17.04 -0.17
C ASP A 112 -0.67 16.15 0.93
N GLY A 113 0.57 15.71 0.75
CA GLY A 113 1.23 14.87 1.73
C GLY A 113 2.72 14.63 1.48
N ILE A 114 3.36 14.05 2.47
CA ILE A 114 4.72 13.52 2.41
C ILE A 114 4.68 12.00 2.50
N ARG A 115 5.68 11.35 1.89
CA ARG A 115 5.87 9.91 1.99
C ARG A 115 7.16 9.62 2.74
N LEU A 116 7.03 8.81 3.80
CA LEU A 116 8.14 8.24 4.54
C LEU A 116 8.36 6.80 4.05
N ASP A 117 9.51 6.55 3.42
CA ASP A 117 9.96 5.21 2.99
C ASP A 117 11.32 4.85 3.62
N THR A 118 11.59 5.43 4.80
CA THR A 118 12.88 5.42 5.50
C THR A 118 13.51 4.02 5.49
N PRO A 119 14.76 3.88 5.01
CA PRO A 119 15.40 2.58 4.88
C PRO A 119 15.72 1.96 6.25
N SER A 120 15.81 0.63 6.30
CA SER A 120 16.08 -0.13 7.53
C SER A 120 17.42 0.21 8.17
N GLU A 121 18.41 0.57 7.36
CA GLU A 121 19.75 1.00 7.78
C GLU A 121 19.71 2.33 8.55
N ARG A 122 18.61 3.07 8.42
CA ARG A 122 18.31 4.31 9.17
C ARG A 122 17.28 4.09 10.27
N GLY A 123 16.94 2.83 10.58
CA GLY A 123 15.98 2.44 11.61
C GLY A 123 14.55 2.24 11.11
N GLY A 124 14.29 2.52 9.83
CA GLY A 124 12.94 2.46 9.25
C GLY A 124 12.02 3.57 9.78
N VAL A 125 10.78 3.59 9.28
CA VAL A 125 9.77 4.52 9.81
C VAL A 125 9.34 4.09 11.21
N THR A 126 9.55 4.96 12.19
CA THR A 126 9.23 4.74 13.61
C THR A 126 8.07 5.63 14.08
N PRO A 127 7.38 5.27 15.19
CA PRO A 127 6.36 6.13 15.80
C PRO A 127 6.87 7.52 16.17
N ASP A 128 8.10 7.61 16.69
CA ASP A 128 8.66 8.88 17.14
C ASP A 128 9.01 9.78 15.96
N LEU A 129 9.50 9.20 14.85
CA LEU A 129 9.70 9.95 13.61
C LEU A 129 8.39 10.56 13.09
N ILE A 130 7.31 9.76 13.04
CA ILE A 130 5.99 10.26 12.59
C ILE A 130 5.52 11.41 13.48
N LYS A 131 5.61 11.25 14.80
CA LYS A 131 5.21 12.28 15.77
C LYS A 131 6.04 13.54 15.62
N GLU A 132 7.35 13.42 15.45
CA GLU A 132 8.24 14.55 15.25
C GLU A 132 7.90 15.32 13.98
N VAL A 133 7.79 14.62 12.85
CA VAL A 133 7.44 15.21 11.55
C VAL A 133 6.08 15.92 11.64
N ARG A 134 5.08 15.26 12.23
CA ARG A 134 3.74 15.82 12.44
C ARG A 134 3.79 17.10 13.28
N GLN A 135 4.46 17.07 14.43
CA GLN A 135 4.57 18.24 15.31
C GLN A 135 5.29 19.41 14.65
N ARG A 136 6.36 19.15 13.88
CA ARG A 136 7.10 20.18 13.16
C ARG A 136 6.24 20.82 12.07
N LEU A 137 5.56 20.01 11.25
CA LEU A 137 4.63 20.50 10.23
C LEU A 137 3.50 21.32 10.86
N ASP A 138 2.90 20.85 11.96
CA ASP A 138 1.81 21.56 12.65
C ASP A 138 2.26 22.92 13.20
N LYS A 139 3.42 22.96 13.88
CA LYS A 139 4.00 24.21 14.39
C LYS A 139 4.32 25.21 13.28
N ALA A 140 4.66 24.72 12.09
CA ALA A 140 4.90 25.54 10.91
C ALA A 140 3.61 25.90 10.13
N GLY A 141 2.42 25.47 10.59
CA GLY A 141 1.14 25.79 9.98
C GLY A 141 0.69 24.84 8.85
N PHE A 142 1.33 23.68 8.70
CA PHE A 142 1.09 22.69 7.64
C PHE A 142 0.31 21.47 8.15
N SER A 143 -0.70 21.67 9.00
CA SER A 143 -1.51 20.59 9.58
C SER A 143 -2.37 19.83 8.58
N HIS A 144 -2.57 20.38 7.38
CA HIS A 144 -3.29 19.69 6.29
C HIS A 144 -2.45 18.63 5.58
N VAL A 145 -1.12 18.72 5.65
CA VAL A 145 -0.19 17.81 4.94
C VAL A 145 -0.29 16.41 5.53
N LYS A 146 -0.67 15.42 4.73
CA LYS A 146 -0.82 14.03 5.17
C LYS A 146 0.50 13.27 5.24
N ILE A 147 0.58 12.29 6.14
CA ILE A 147 1.76 11.42 6.29
C ILE A 147 1.42 10.04 5.72
N PHE A 148 2.00 9.73 4.56
CA PHE A 148 1.94 8.41 3.93
C PHE A 148 3.16 7.60 4.32
N VAL A 149 2.98 6.34 4.70
CA VAL A 149 4.08 5.45 5.09
C VAL A 149 4.16 4.24 4.17
N SER A 150 5.37 3.84 3.79
CA SER A 150 5.63 2.59 3.09
C SER A 150 6.91 1.91 3.60
N GLY A 151 7.22 0.74 3.06
CA GLY A 151 8.45 0.02 3.38
C GLY A 151 8.30 -0.94 4.57
N GLY A 152 8.38 -2.25 4.30
CA GLY A 152 8.42 -3.27 5.35
C GLY A 152 7.20 -3.31 6.27
N LEU A 153 6.01 -2.97 5.77
CA LEU A 153 4.77 -2.93 6.56
C LEU A 153 4.10 -4.30 6.68
N ASP A 154 3.68 -4.63 7.89
CA ASP A 154 2.79 -5.73 8.26
C ASP A 154 1.62 -5.19 9.10
N PRO A 155 0.61 -6.01 9.46
CA PRO A 155 -0.55 -5.55 10.21
C PRO A 155 -0.22 -4.92 11.57
N ASP A 156 0.83 -5.35 12.24
CA ASP A 156 1.17 -4.83 13.58
C ASP A 156 1.91 -3.50 13.46
N ARG A 157 2.82 -3.37 12.48
CA ARG A 157 3.45 -2.09 12.14
C ARG A 157 2.42 -1.07 11.64
N ILE A 158 1.43 -1.47 10.85
CA ILE A 158 0.38 -0.56 10.39
C ILE A 158 -0.38 0.03 11.58
N LYS A 159 -0.81 -0.79 12.55
CA LYS A 159 -1.50 -0.30 13.76
C LYS A 159 -0.63 0.67 14.53
N LEU A 160 0.62 0.28 14.79
CA LEU A 160 1.58 1.07 15.55
C LEU A 160 1.83 2.45 14.92
N LEU A 161 2.06 2.50 13.61
CA LEU A 161 2.36 3.74 12.89
C LEU A 161 1.10 4.60 12.67
N LYS A 162 -0.08 3.97 12.54
CA LYS A 162 -1.37 4.68 12.53
C LYS A 162 -1.61 5.40 13.85
N GLU A 163 -1.42 4.73 14.97
CA GLU A 163 -1.55 5.33 16.32
C GLU A 163 -0.58 6.50 16.53
N ALA A 164 0.57 6.49 15.85
CA ALA A 164 1.54 7.58 15.87
C ALA A 164 1.16 8.78 15.00
N GLY A 165 0.19 8.64 14.09
CA GLY A 165 -0.30 9.72 13.22
C GLY A 165 -0.08 9.52 11.72
N ALA A 166 0.27 8.31 11.25
CA ALA A 166 0.25 8.02 9.82
C ALA A 166 -1.18 8.00 9.26
N ASP A 167 -1.40 8.68 8.14
CA ASP A 167 -2.71 8.83 7.51
C ASP A 167 -3.00 7.72 6.48
N ALA A 168 -1.97 7.20 5.81
CA ALA A 168 -2.10 6.24 4.71
C ALA A 168 -0.88 5.32 4.57
N PHE A 169 -1.09 4.17 3.91
CA PHE A 169 -0.11 3.07 3.88
C PHE A 169 0.10 2.49 2.48
N GLY A 170 1.35 2.23 2.10
CA GLY A 170 1.74 1.50 0.90
C GLY A 170 2.34 0.15 1.26
N VAL A 171 1.58 -0.94 1.06
CA VAL A 171 1.97 -2.28 1.50
C VAL A 171 2.40 -3.13 0.29
N GLY A 172 3.66 -3.56 0.30
CA GLY A 172 4.27 -4.38 -0.76
C GLY A 172 4.43 -5.84 -0.36
N SER A 173 5.66 -6.20 0.02
CA SER A 173 6.14 -7.57 0.26
C SER A 173 5.24 -8.43 1.15
N TYR A 174 4.63 -7.87 2.21
CA TYR A 174 3.73 -8.62 3.08
C TYR A 174 2.49 -9.16 2.33
N ILE A 175 1.96 -8.39 1.37
CA ILE A 175 0.80 -8.83 0.57
C ILE A 175 1.27 -9.80 -0.52
N SER A 176 2.30 -9.42 -1.28
CA SER A 176 2.75 -10.20 -2.44
C SER A 176 3.46 -11.50 -2.07
N GLY A 177 4.06 -11.56 -0.88
CA GLY A 177 4.74 -12.74 -0.33
C GLY A 177 3.84 -13.63 0.52
N ALA A 178 2.51 -13.40 0.52
CA ALA A 178 1.59 -14.25 1.26
C ALA A 178 1.67 -15.70 0.79
N ALA A 179 1.71 -16.63 1.74
CA ALA A 179 1.72 -18.06 1.43
C ALA A 179 0.43 -18.46 0.70
N PRO A 180 0.52 -19.31 -0.34
CA PRO A 180 -0.66 -19.90 -0.97
C PRO A 180 -1.52 -20.67 0.04
N ILE A 181 -2.82 -20.76 -0.22
CA ILE A 181 -3.70 -21.66 0.51
C ILE A 181 -3.60 -23.03 -0.13
N ASP A 182 -3.19 -24.05 0.64
CA ASP A 182 -3.13 -25.44 0.18
C ASP A 182 -4.53 -26.01 -0.02
N MET A 183 -5.04 -25.84 -1.24
CA MET A 183 -6.33 -26.38 -1.67
C MET A 183 -6.14 -27.75 -2.32
N THR A 184 -6.99 -28.71 -1.95
CA THR A 184 -7.05 -30.03 -2.59
C THR A 184 -8.40 -30.22 -3.28
N MET A 185 -8.39 -30.77 -4.49
CA MET A 185 -9.60 -31.18 -5.20
C MET A 185 -9.71 -32.71 -5.12
N ASP A 186 -10.86 -33.20 -4.64
CA ASP A 186 -11.14 -34.63 -4.50
C ASP A 186 -12.50 -34.96 -5.11
N ILE A 187 -12.61 -36.12 -5.76
CA ILE A 187 -13.90 -36.67 -6.19
C ILE A 187 -14.71 -37.06 -4.94
N LYS A 188 -15.98 -36.66 -4.91
CA LYS A 188 -16.92 -36.89 -3.79
C LYS A 188 -18.13 -37.74 -4.20
N GLU A 189 -18.34 -37.91 -5.49
CA GLU A 189 -19.47 -38.64 -6.05
C GLU A 189 -19.11 -39.18 -7.43
N VAL A 190 -19.54 -40.39 -7.76
CA VAL A 190 -19.41 -41.01 -9.08
C VAL A 190 -20.76 -41.57 -9.49
N ARG A 191 -21.31 -41.08 -10.61
CA ARG A 191 -22.63 -41.51 -11.14
C ARG A 191 -23.76 -41.44 -10.11
N GLY A 192 -23.81 -40.37 -9.30
CA GLY A 192 -24.83 -40.20 -8.26
C GLY A 192 -24.56 -40.99 -6.97
N VAL A 193 -23.48 -41.77 -6.91
CA VAL A 193 -23.13 -42.56 -5.72
C VAL A 193 -22.06 -41.81 -4.91
N PRO A 194 -22.34 -41.44 -3.64
CA PRO A 194 -21.34 -40.82 -2.76
C PRO A 194 -20.12 -41.73 -2.55
N ILE A 195 -18.93 -41.25 -2.92
CA ILE A 195 -17.66 -41.98 -2.74
C ILE A 195 -16.50 -40.99 -2.55
N ALA A 196 -15.53 -41.32 -1.69
CA ALA A 196 -14.33 -40.50 -1.51
C ALA A 196 -13.14 -41.34 -1.01
N LYS A 197 -11.93 -40.81 -1.18
CA LYS A 197 -10.71 -41.39 -0.58
C LYS A 197 -10.70 -41.23 0.95
N ARG A 198 -9.83 -41.97 1.64
CA ARG A 198 -9.61 -41.83 3.09
C ARG A 198 -9.27 -40.38 3.46
N GLY A 199 -9.86 -39.90 4.57
CA GLY A 199 -9.71 -38.53 5.07
C GLY A 199 -10.63 -37.49 4.39
N ARG A 200 -11.61 -37.93 3.60
CA ARG A 200 -12.63 -37.08 2.98
C ARG A 200 -14.02 -37.70 3.19
N ILE A 201 -15.01 -36.84 3.45
CA ILE A 201 -16.42 -37.26 3.65
C ILE A 201 -17.05 -37.53 2.27
N PRO A 202 -17.61 -38.71 1.96
CA PRO A 202 -18.30 -38.93 0.67
C PRO A 202 -19.55 -38.03 0.50
N GLY A 203 -19.89 -37.70 -0.74
CA GLY A 203 -21.11 -36.98 -1.12
C GLY A 203 -20.96 -35.46 -1.24
N ILE A 204 -21.99 -34.84 -1.83
CA ILE A 204 -22.13 -33.38 -1.92
C ILE A 204 -22.32 -32.83 -0.50
N LEU A 205 -21.49 -31.88 -0.11
CA LEU A 205 -21.64 -31.16 1.15
C LEU A 205 -22.38 -29.86 0.87
N ASP A 206 -23.54 -29.69 1.49
CA ASP A 206 -24.24 -28.42 1.45
C ASP A 206 -23.47 -27.39 2.29
N ASN A 207 -23.21 -26.22 1.69
CA ASN A 207 -22.55 -25.12 2.38
C ASN A 207 -23.29 -23.84 2.03
N PRO A 208 -24.08 -23.28 2.97
CA PRO A 208 -24.91 -22.12 2.71
C PRO A 208 -24.10 -20.84 2.42
N LYS A 209 -22.77 -20.88 2.61
CA LYS A 209 -21.86 -19.78 2.26
C LYS A 209 -21.25 -19.88 0.86
N LEU A 210 -21.51 -20.97 0.13
CA LEU A 210 -20.97 -21.19 -1.21
C LEU A 210 -22.07 -21.07 -2.26
N GLU A 211 -21.76 -20.36 -3.33
CA GLU A 211 -22.62 -20.29 -4.51
C GLU A 211 -22.02 -21.16 -5.62
N LYS A 212 -22.89 -21.88 -6.33
CA LYS A 212 -22.48 -22.67 -7.49
C LYS A 212 -22.08 -21.72 -8.61
N VAL A 213 -20.79 -21.64 -8.91
CA VAL A 213 -20.27 -20.92 -10.08
C VAL A 213 -20.80 -21.60 -11.35
N LYS A 214 -21.47 -20.83 -12.21
CA LYS A 214 -22.02 -21.28 -13.50
C LYS A 214 -20.99 -21.16 -14.62
#